data_AF-A0A3R6INQ8-F1
#
_entry.id   AF-A0A3R6INQ8-F1
#
_cell.length_a   1.000
_cell.length_b   1.000
_cell.length_c   1.000
_cell.angle_alpha   90.00
_cell.angle_beta   90.00
_cell.angle_gamma   90.00
#
_symmetry.space_group_name_H-M   'P 1'
#
loop_
_entity.id
_entity.type
_entity.pdbx_description
1 polymer ?
#
loop_
_entity_poly.entity_id
_entity_poly.type
_entity_poly.pdbx_seq_one_letter_code
_entity_poly.pdbx_strand_id
1 'polypeptide(L)'
;MEEYFNGLLKEVDQRMATTAPGMDGKEVIGVCREMVSYLKGKNRELKEYALAHPFAGDAKEILYFKYYKPALTGRLLYYYRVYQIESGCPACLRVAEPYYRKAMERAERMMERYLPFYQYYHSGATYRDSYYFLRAKGELSPESGSFVLDEEAEFSTGYDILAARLISVEMLLVHLSRRMERAAQGTETEAVPEKEHRWTNTKVAAILLVYGIHVTGSVDEGNAEIGELAALFEKHFHVDLGNVYHAFGRLRGQQNPTAFLDEMKERLLKKMRDMDSR
;
A
#
# COMPACT_ATOMS: atom_id res chain seq x y z
N MET A 1 22.57 16.97 -26.05
CA MET A 1 21.62 15.85 -25.89
C MET A 1 21.82 15.11 -24.57
N GLU A 2 22.97 14.50 -24.30
CA GLU A 2 23.20 13.79 -23.02
C GLU A 2 23.13 14.70 -21.79
N GLU A 3 23.75 15.88 -21.82
CA GLU A 3 23.64 16.87 -20.73
C GLU A 3 22.19 17.24 -20.43
N TYR A 4 21.37 17.41 -21.48
CA TYR A 4 19.95 17.71 -21.33
C TYR A 4 19.19 16.55 -20.68
N PHE A 5 19.38 15.31 -21.15
CA PHE A 5 18.71 14.15 -20.56
C PHE A 5 19.16 13.85 -19.13
N ASN A 6 20.45 14.01 -18.84
CA ASN A 6 20.97 13.88 -17.47
C ASN A 6 20.40 14.97 -16.55
N GLY A 7 20.26 16.20 -17.03
CA GLY A 7 19.59 17.29 -16.32
C GLY A 7 18.12 16.95 -16.02
N LEU A 8 17.39 16.45 -17.03
CA LEU A 8 15.99 16.05 -16.89
C LEU A 8 15.80 14.91 -15.87
N LEU A 9 16.65 13.88 -15.93
CA LEU A 9 16.60 12.77 -14.97
C LEU A 9 16.93 13.23 -13.55
N LYS A 10 17.93 14.11 -13.39
CA LYS A 10 18.28 14.67 -12.09
C LYS A 10 17.14 15.51 -11.48
N GLU A 11 16.46 16.30 -12.30
CA GLU A 11 15.26 17.05 -11.88
C GLU A 11 14.17 16.10 -11.37
N VAL A 12 13.90 15.04 -12.14
CA VAL A 12 12.89 14.03 -11.79
C VAL A 12 13.26 13.29 -10.51
N ASP A 13 14.52 12.91 -10.33
CA ASP A 13 15.00 12.23 -9.13
C ASP A 13 14.88 13.13 -7.89
N GLN A 14 15.16 14.42 -8.02
CA GLN A 14 14.92 15.40 -6.96
C GLN A 14 13.43 15.49 -6.62
N ARG A 15 12.55 15.58 -7.62
CA ARG A 15 11.10 15.62 -7.39
C ARG A 15 10.60 14.36 -6.69
N MET A 16 11.07 13.19 -7.11
CA MET A 16 10.76 11.91 -6.46
C MET A 16 11.26 11.85 -5.02
N ALA A 17 12.46 12.35 -4.74
CA ALA A 17 12.99 12.41 -3.38
C ALA A 17 12.13 13.32 -2.48
N THR A 18 11.63 14.44 -2.99
CA THR A 18 10.75 15.34 -2.23
C THR A 18 9.37 14.75 -1.94
N THR A 19 8.86 13.86 -2.81
CA THR A 19 7.54 13.24 -2.64
C THR A 19 7.60 11.87 -1.95
N ALA A 20 8.80 11.30 -1.78
CA ALA A 20 9.01 10.01 -1.14
C ALA A 20 8.35 9.86 0.26
N PRO A 21 8.35 10.88 1.15
CA PRO A 21 7.67 10.76 2.44
C PRO A 21 6.16 10.53 2.32
N GLY A 22 5.51 11.08 1.29
CA GLY A 22 4.07 10.94 1.06
C GLY A 22 3.68 9.61 0.39
N MET A 23 4.65 8.84 -0.13
CA MET A 23 4.42 7.52 -0.73
C MET A 23 4.14 6.42 0.29
N ASP A 24 4.24 6.75 1.56
CA ASP A 24 4.43 5.82 2.65
C ASP A 24 3.23 5.84 3.63
N GLY A 25 2.17 6.58 3.30
CA GLY A 25 0.98 6.77 4.13
C GLY A 25 -0.29 7.14 3.33
N LYS A 26 -1.26 7.78 3.99
CA LYS A 26 -2.60 8.08 3.42
C LYS A 26 -2.58 8.99 2.18
N GLU A 27 -1.50 9.72 1.99
CA GLU A 27 -1.32 10.63 0.86
C GLU A 27 -0.85 9.94 -0.42
N VAL A 28 -0.51 8.64 -0.38
CA VAL A 28 0.08 7.90 -1.50
C VAL A 28 -0.71 8.05 -2.80
N ILE A 29 -2.04 7.98 -2.72
CA ILE A 29 -2.92 8.14 -3.89
C ILE A 29 -2.81 9.56 -4.48
N GLY A 30 -2.77 10.57 -3.62
CA GLY A 30 -2.60 11.97 -4.03
C GLY A 30 -1.24 12.20 -4.69
N VAL A 31 -0.17 11.73 -4.05
CA VAL A 31 1.20 11.80 -4.56
C VAL A 31 1.32 11.09 -5.90
N CYS A 32 0.77 9.87 -6.04
CA CYS A 32 0.81 9.16 -7.31
C CYS A 32 0.09 9.91 -8.43
N ARG A 33 -1.08 10.52 -8.16
CA ARG A 33 -1.82 11.30 -9.18
C ARG A 33 -1.00 12.49 -9.66
N GLU A 34 -0.39 13.22 -8.73
CA GLU A 34 0.47 14.37 -9.05
C GLU A 34 1.70 13.92 -9.85
N MET A 35 2.40 12.89 -9.38
CA MET A 35 3.60 12.38 -10.04
C MET A 35 3.30 11.78 -11.42
N VAL A 36 2.16 11.12 -11.61
CA VAL A 36 1.73 10.65 -12.94
C VAL A 36 1.53 11.83 -13.89
N SER A 37 0.88 12.92 -13.44
CA SER A 37 0.70 14.12 -14.26
C SER A 37 2.04 14.76 -14.63
N TYR A 38 2.91 14.95 -13.64
CA TYR A 38 4.24 15.51 -13.83
C TYR A 38 5.11 14.68 -14.77
N LEU A 39 5.20 13.36 -14.54
CA LEU A 39 6.02 12.45 -15.34
C LEU A 39 5.47 12.28 -16.76
N LYS A 40 4.14 12.35 -16.98
CA LYS A 40 3.58 12.43 -18.33
C LYS A 40 4.08 13.67 -19.08
N GLY A 41 4.10 14.82 -18.41
CA GLY A 41 4.67 16.06 -18.97
C GLY A 41 6.15 15.89 -19.32
N LYS A 42 6.94 15.30 -18.43
CA LYS A 42 8.37 15.06 -18.65
C LYS A 42 8.66 14.04 -19.75
N ASN A 43 7.87 12.97 -19.88
CA ASN A 43 7.98 12.03 -21.00
C ASN A 43 7.67 12.71 -22.34
N ARG A 44 6.70 13.62 -22.38
CA ARG A 44 6.41 14.42 -23.57
C ARG A 44 7.59 15.34 -23.92
N GLU A 45 8.15 16.05 -22.93
CA GLU A 45 9.32 16.91 -23.10
C GLU A 45 10.52 16.12 -23.68
N LEU A 46 10.78 14.93 -23.13
CA LEU A 46 11.83 14.02 -23.60
C LEU A 46 11.62 13.60 -25.06
N LYS A 47 10.37 13.27 -25.44
CA LYS A 47 9.99 12.87 -26.80
C LYS A 47 10.15 14.04 -27.78
N GLU A 48 9.63 15.21 -27.43
CA GLU A 48 9.73 16.43 -28.24
C GLU A 48 11.19 16.82 -28.49
N TYR A 49 12.04 16.78 -27.46
CA TYR A 49 13.47 17.08 -27.60
C TYR A 49 14.18 16.09 -28.54
N ALA A 50 13.90 14.80 -28.40
CA ALA A 50 14.49 13.75 -29.24
C ALA A 50 14.03 13.82 -30.70
N LEU A 51 12.79 14.25 -30.96
CA LEU A 51 12.29 14.48 -32.33
C LEU A 51 12.91 15.74 -32.96
N ALA A 52 13.12 16.80 -32.17
CA ALA A 52 13.74 18.04 -32.65
C ALA A 52 15.25 17.91 -32.90
N HIS A 53 15.92 16.93 -32.28
CA HIS A 53 17.35 16.70 -32.39
C HIS A 53 17.63 15.27 -32.85
N PRO A 54 17.78 15.00 -34.16
CA PRO A 54 18.09 13.68 -34.68
C PRO A 54 19.35 13.08 -34.04
N PHE A 55 19.34 11.76 -33.81
CA PHE A 55 20.49 11.07 -33.24
C PHE A 55 21.67 11.09 -34.23
N ALA A 56 22.86 11.45 -33.74
CA ALA A 56 24.07 11.52 -34.55
C ALA A 56 24.60 10.15 -35.03
N GLY A 57 24.03 9.05 -34.53
CA GLY A 57 24.36 7.69 -34.93
C GLY A 57 23.79 6.64 -33.96
N ASP A 58 23.93 5.38 -34.33
CA ASP A 58 23.38 4.21 -33.63
C ASP A 58 23.71 4.20 -32.13
N ALA A 59 24.93 4.59 -31.74
CA ALA A 59 25.34 4.64 -30.34
C ALA A 59 24.49 5.63 -29.50
N LYS A 60 24.14 6.79 -30.06
CA LYS A 60 23.30 7.79 -29.37
C LYS A 60 21.83 7.35 -29.34
N GLU A 61 21.37 6.68 -30.39
CA GLU A 61 20.03 6.11 -30.45
C GLU A 61 19.86 4.97 -29.42
N ILE A 62 20.81 4.04 -29.36
CA ILE A 62 20.86 2.98 -28.34
C ILE A 62 20.87 3.60 -26.95
N LEU A 63 21.71 4.61 -26.71
CA LEU A 63 21.78 5.27 -25.40
C LEU A 63 20.42 5.84 -24.98
N TYR A 64 19.68 6.43 -25.93
CA TYR A 64 18.33 6.94 -25.70
C TYR A 64 17.33 5.84 -25.36
N PHE A 65 17.23 4.80 -26.19
CA PHE A 65 16.24 3.72 -26.03
C PHE A 65 16.58 2.71 -24.94
N LYS A 66 17.85 2.59 -24.55
CA LYS A 66 18.30 1.70 -23.47
C LYS A 66 18.24 2.35 -22.08
N TYR A 67 18.59 3.63 -21.98
CA TYR A 67 18.76 4.28 -20.68
C TYR A 67 17.79 5.45 -20.44
N TYR A 68 17.78 6.46 -21.31
CA TYR A 68 17.06 7.70 -21.02
C TYR A 68 15.54 7.55 -21.07
N LYS A 69 15.00 7.01 -22.17
CA LYS A 69 13.57 6.80 -22.32
C LYS A 69 13.05 5.78 -21.29
N PRO A 70 13.66 4.59 -21.12
CA PRO A 70 13.20 3.63 -20.11
C PRO A 70 13.24 4.16 -18.68
N ALA A 71 14.27 4.93 -18.30
CA ALA A 71 14.37 5.52 -16.97
C ALA A 71 13.17 6.40 -16.63
N LEU A 72 12.76 7.26 -17.56
CA LEU A 72 11.65 8.20 -17.32
C LEU A 72 10.28 7.53 -17.47
N THR A 73 10.10 6.69 -18.48
CA THR A 73 8.86 5.93 -18.69
C THR A 73 8.65 4.91 -17.57
N GLY A 74 9.71 4.27 -17.07
CA GLY A 74 9.64 3.30 -15.98
C GLY A 74 9.16 3.92 -14.67
N ARG A 75 9.65 5.13 -14.34
CA ARG A 75 9.15 5.93 -13.19
C ARG A 75 7.65 6.24 -13.35
N LEU A 76 7.21 6.65 -14.54
CA LEU A 76 5.79 6.90 -14.82
C LEU A 76 4.93 5.64 -14.59
N LEU A 77 5.37 4.50 -15.14
CA LEU A 77 4.70 3.22 -14.97
C LEU A 77 4.64 2.81 -13.50
N TYR A 78 5.71 3.03 -12.74
CA TYR A 78 5.77 2.75 -11.31
C TYR A 78 4.66 3.49 -10.55
N TYR A 79 4.59 4.83 -10.67
CA TYR A 79 3.55 5.60 -9.96
C TYR A 79 2.14 5.23 -10.40
N TYR A 80 1.94 4.89 -11.68
CA TYR A 80 0.66 4.41 -12.17
C TYR A 80 0.27 3.06 -11.54
N ARG A 81 1.24 2.14 -11.38
CA ARG A 81 1.01 0.84 -10.73
C ARG A 81 0.72 0.99 -9.25
N VAL A 82 1.48 1.81 -8.52
CA VAL A 82 1.21 2.10 -7.11
C VAL A 82 -0.18 2.70 -6.96
N TYR A 83 -0.56 3.69 -7.79
CA TYR A 83 -1.91 4.24 -7.79
C TYR A 83 -2.99 3.16 -7.94
N GLN A 84 -2.85 2.25 -8.92
CA GLN A 84 -3.81 1.16 -9.16
C GLN A 84 -3.93 0.21 -7.96
N ILE A 85 -2.80 -0.11 -7.33
CA ILE A 85 -2.76 -1.03 -6.19
C ILE A 85 -3.35 -0.36 -4.96
N GLU A 86 -2.92 0.86 -4.64
CA GLU A 86 -3.38 1.57 -3.44
C GLU A 86 -4.85 1.99 -3.54
N SER A 87 -5.33 2.42 -4.72
CA SER A 87 -6.76 2.74 -4.91
C SER A 87 -7.66 1.51 -4.92
N GLY A 88 -7.11 0.34 -5.25
CA GLY A 88 -7.83 -0.95 -5.22
C GLY A 88 -7.69 -1.71 -3.90
N CYS A 89 -6.90 -1.20 -2.95
CA CYS A 89 -6.63 -1.89 -1.70
C CYS A 89 -7.86 -1.83 -0.77
N PRO A 90 -8.32 -2.96 -0.19
CA PRO A 90 -9.42 -2.94 0.75
C PRO A 90 -9.06 -2.18 2.04
N ALA A 91 -10.01 -1.44 2.61
CA ALA A 91 -9.81 -0.67 3.85
C ALA A 91 -9.54 -1.54 5.10
N CYS A 92 -9.84 -2.84 5.04
CA CYS A 92 -9.63 -3.76 6.16
C CYS A 92 -8.21 -4.34 6.13
N LEU A 93 -7.42 -4.01 7.16
CA LEU A 93 -6.02 -4.44 7.32
C LEU A 93 -5.82 -5.97 7.18
N ARG A 94 -6.76 -6.78 7.71
CA ARG A 94 -6.69 -8.25 7.65
C ARG A 94 -6.71 -8.81 6.22
N VAL A 95 -7.32 -8.09 5.28
CA VAL A 95 -7.38 -8.49 3.85
C VAL A 95 -6.44 -7.68 2.97
N ALA A 96 -5.78 -6.64 3.51
CA ALA A 96 -4.79 -5.84 2.78
C ALA A 96 -3.47 -6.61 2.58
N GLU A 97 -3.01 -7.37 3.57
CA GLU A 97 -1.77 -8.17 3.44
C GLU A 97 -1.84 -9.21 2.29
N PRO A 98 -2.85 -10.10 2.21
CA PRO A 98 -2.94 -11.04 1.08
C PRO A 98 -3.16 -10.33 -0.26
N TYR A 99 -3.75 -9.13 -0.26
CA TYR A 99 -3.88 -8.29 -1.45
C TYR A 99 -2.51 -7.82 -1.97
N TYR A 100 -1.67 -7.23 -1.11
CA TYR A 100 -0.33 -6.79 -1.51
C TYR A 100 0.58 -7.96 -1.91
N ARG A 101 0.49 -9.10 -1.20
CA ARG A 101 1.21 -10.33 -1.56
C ARG A 101 0.88 -10.79 -2.97
N LYS A 102 -0.41 -10.82 -3.34
CA LYS A 102 -0.85 -11.17 -4.70
C LYS A 102 -0.36 -10.18 -5.74
N ALA A 103 -0.26 -8.89 -5.40
CA ALA A 103 0.32 -7.88 -6.27
C ALA A 103 1.82 -8.11 -6.51
N MET A 104 2.58 -8.47 -5.46
CA MET A 104 4.00 -8.84 -5.57
C MET A 104 4.20 -10.06 -6.47
N GLU A 105 3.47 -11.14 -6.25
CA GLU A 105 3.57 -12.35 -7.09
C GLU A 105 3.28 -12.04 -8.57
N ARG A 106 2.36 -11.11 -8.85
CA ARG A 106 2.07 -10.68 -10.23
C ARG A 106 3.26 -9.93 -10.84
N ALA A 107 3.95 -9.12 -10.05
CA ALA A 107 5.14 -8.40 -10.49
C ALA A 107 6.31 -9.37 -10.73
N GLU A 108 6.53 -10.34 -9.83
CA GLU A 108 7.56 -11.38 -9.96
C GLU A 108 7.34 -12.25 -11.20
N ARG A 109 6.13 -12.76 -11.42
CA ARG A 109 5.78 -13.53 -12.64
C ARG A 109 6.05 -12.76 -13.93
N MET A 110 5.92 -11.43 -13.90
CA MET A 110 6.26 -10.60 -15.05
C MET A 110 7.77 -10.58 -15.30
N MET A 111 8.59 -10.47 -14.25
CA MET A 111 10.05 -10.54 -14.38
C MET A 111 10.50 -11.91 -14.88
N GLU A 112 9.96 -12.99 -14.31
CA GLU A 112 10.27 -14.38 -14.71
C GLU A 112 10.01 -14.60 -16.21
N ARG A 113 8.90 -14.08 -16.73
CA ARG A 113 8.56 -14.18 -18.16
C ARG A 113 9.62 -13.58 -19.08
N TYR A 114 10.32 -12.54 -18.63
CA TYR A 114 11.34 -11.83 -19.41
C TYR A 114 12.74 -11.98 -18.81
N LEU A 115 12.97 -13.04 -18.03
CA LEU A 115 14.22 -13.24 -17.28
C LEU A 115 15.49 -13.14 -18.13
N PRO A 116 15.58 -13.71 -19.36
CA PRO A 116 16.80 -13.57 -20.17
C PRO A 116 17.10 -12.12 -20.57
N PHE A 117 16.07 -11.35 -20.93
CA PHE A 117 16.23 -9.93 -21.26
C PHE A 117 16.55 -9.11 -20.01
N TYR A 118 15.91 -9.43 -18.88
CA TYR A 118 16.21 -8.79 -17.60
C TYR A 118 17.68 -9.00 -17.19
N GLN A 119 18.19 -10.23 -17.27
CA GLN A 119 19.60 -10.55 -16.99
C GLN A 119 20.55 -9.77 -17.92
N TYR A 120 20.24 -9.73 -19.21
CA TYR A 120 20.98 -8.92 -20.18
C TYR A 120 21.01 -7.44 -19.78
N TYR A 121 19.84 -6.85 -19.54
CA TYR A 121 19.68 -5.44 -19.22
C TYR A 121 20.36 -5.06 -17.90
N HIS A 122 20.13 -5.85 -16.85
CA HIS A 122 20.62 -5.59 -15.51
C HIS A 122 22.14 -5.79 -15.39
N SER A 123 22.73 -6.69 -16.18
CA SER A 123 24.20 -6.87 -16.22
C SER A 123 24.95 -5.70 -16.89
N GLY A 124 24.25 -4.76 -17.53
CA GLY A 124 24.87 -3.69 -18.32
C GLY A 124 25.54 -4.17 -19.60
N ALA A 125 25.27 -5.42 -20.02
CA ALA A 125 25.82 -5.99 -21.24
C ALA A 125 25.43 -5.18 -22.49
N THR A 126 26.29 -5.19 -23.50
CA THR A 126 26.12 -4.39 -24.74
C THR A 126 26.09 -5.24 -26.02
N TYR A 127 26.35 -6.55 -25.92
CA TYR A 127 26.54 -7.44 -27.07
C TYR A 127 25.27 -7.65 -27.93
N ARG A 128 24.09 -7.22 -27.47
CA ARG A 128 22.81 -7.26 -28.20
C ARG A 128 22.15 -5.88 -28.31
N ASP A 129 22.88 -4.80 -28.06
CA ASP A 129 22.29 -3.45 -28.04
C ASP A 129 21.69 -3.06 -29.38
N SER A 130 22.36 -3.41 -30.49
CA SER A 130 21.84 -3.18 -31.84
C SER A 130 20.55 -3.95 -32.12
N TYR A 131 20.37 -5.13 -31.52
CA TYR A 131 19.16 -5.93 -31.70
C TYR A 131 18.00 -5.38 -30.86
N TYR A 132 18.26 -4.98 -29.61
CA TYR A 132 17.21 -4.55 -28.69
C TYR A 132 16.83 -3.07 -28.83
N PHE A 133 17.79 -2.17 -29.09
CA PHE A 133 17.61 -0.73 -28.88
C PHE A 133 17.85 0.15 -30.10
N LEU A 134 18.05 -0.44 -31.28
CA LEU A 134 17.91 0.29 -32.54
C LEU A 134 16.49 0.12 -33.05
N ARG A 135 15.89 1.20 -33.56
CA ARG A 135 14.59 1.09 -34.22
C ARG A 135 14.74 0.20 -35.45
N ALA A 136 13.82 -0.76 -35.60
CA ALA A 136 13.87 -1.70 -36.71
C ALA A 136 13.85 -0.95 -38.04
N LYS A 137 14.86 -1.18 -38.88
CA LYS A 137 14.77 -0.89 -40.32
C LYS A 137 13.87 -1.94 -40.98
N GLY A 138 12.59 -1.97 -40.63
CA GLY A 138 11.54 -2.64 -41.41
C GLY A 138 11.26 -4.14 -41.19
N GLU A 139 11.78 -4.82 -40.17
CA GLU A 139 11.43 -6.23 -39.91
C GLU A 139 10.70 -6.45 -38.58
N LEU A 140 9.57 -7.17 -38.65
CA LEU A 140 8.75 -7.60 -37.51
C LEU A 140 9.45 -8.77 -36.81
N SER A 141 9.93 -8.57 -35.58
CA SER A 141 10.48 -9.68 -34.76
C SER A 141 9.35 -10.49 -34.09
N PRO A 142 9.35 -11.84 -34.19
CA PRO A 142 8.38 -12.72 -33.51
C PRO A 142 8.43 -12.63 -31.98
N GLU A 143 9.59 -12.25 -31.42
CA GLU A 143 9.78 -12.07 -29.97
C GLU A 143 9.10 -10.80 -29.43
N SER A 144 8.75 -9.85 -30.32
CA SER A 144 8.04 -8.62 -30.00
C SER A 144 6.54 -8.83 -29.74
N GLY A 145 6.11 -10.07 -29.54
CA GLY A 145 4.72 -10.46 -29.28
C GLY A 145 4.03 -9.52 -28.27
N SER A 146 3.14 -8.68 -28.81
CA SER A 146 2.35 -7.61 -28.14
C SER A 146 2.96 -6.20 -28.03
N PHE A 147 4.20 -5.92 -28.45
CA PHE A 147 4.81 -4.59 -28.31
C PHE A 147 4.60 -3.66 -29.51
N VAL A 148 4.16 -4.19 -30.65
CA VAL A 148 4.05 -3.48 -31.94
C VAL A 148 2.66 -2.81 -32.14
N LEU A 149 1.70 -3.04 -31.23
CA LEU A 149 0.33 -2.53 -31.34
C LEU A 149 0.11 -1.24 -30.52
N ASP A 150 1.14 -0.40 -30.39
CA ASP A 150 1.00 0.96 -29.87
C ASP A 150 0.97 1.91 -31.08
N GLU A 151 0.03 2.86 -31.12
CA GLU A 151 -0.12 3.82 -32.23
C GLU A 151 1.12 4.72 -32.42
N GLU A 152 2.13 4.60 -31.54
CA GLU A 152 3.40 5.34 -31.53
C GLU A 152 4.62 4.53 -32.06
N ALA A 153 4.40 3.50 -32.88
CA ALA A 153 5.44 2.58 -33.37
C ALA A 153 6.68 3.26 -34.01
N GLU A 154 6.58 4.50 -34.48
CA GLU A 154 7.71 5.27 -35.04
C GLU A 154 8.78 5.68 -33.98
N PHE A 155 8.41 5.69 -32.70
CA PHE A 155 9.27 6.15 -31.60
C PHE A 155 9.53 5.06 -30.56
N SER A 156 9.38 3.78 -30.91
CA SER A 156 9.58 2.65 -30.00
C SER A 156 10.43 1.57 -30.67
N THR A 157 11.25 0.90 -29.88
CA THR A 157 11.98 -0.33 -30.28
C THR A 157 11.23 -1.58 -29.84
N GLY A 158 10.21 -1.44 -29.00
CA GLY A 158 9.53 -2.54 -28.30
C GLY A 158 10.27 -2.99 -27.04
N TYR A 159 11.60 -3.04 -27.05
CA TYR A 159 12.40 -3.42 -25.87
C TYR A 159 12.68 -2.25 -24.92
N ASP A 160 12.62 -1.00 -25.39
CA ASP A 160 12.66 0.20 -24.55
C ASP A 160 11.47 0.25 -23.58
N ILE A 161 10.26 -0.09 -24.05
CA ILE A 161 9.08 -0.17 -23.18
C ILE A 161 9.15 -1.41 -22.27
N LEU A 162 9.76 -2.51 -22.71
CA LEU A 162 10.03 -3.66 -21.83
C LEU A 162 11.02 -3.29 -20.72
N ALA A 163 12.11 -2.59 -21.04
CA ALA A 163 13.06 -2.06 -20.06
C ALA A 163 12.37 -1.11 -19.07
N ALA A 164 11.52 -0.20 -19.55
CA ALA A 164 10.71 0.68 -18.69
C ALA A 164 9.81 -0.12 -17.73
N ARG A 165 9.15 -1.18 -18.23
CA ARG A 165 8.32 -2.05 -17.39
C ARG A 165 9.15 -2.78 -16.33
N LEU A 166 10.34 -3.26 -16.67
CA LEU A 166 11.24 -3.91 -15.71
C LEU A 166 11.68 -2.94 -14.60
N ILE A 167 12.13 -1.73 -14.96
CA ILE A 167 12.44 -0.67 -14.00
C ILE A 167 11.24 -0.40 -13.08
N SER A 168 10.04 -0.29 -13.67
CA SER A 168 8.82 -0.03 -12.89
C SER A 168 8.50 -1.15 -11.88
N VAL A 169 8.81 -2.40 -12.24
CA VAL A 169 8.57 -3.56 -11.38
C VAL A 169 9.63 -3.66 -10.28
N GLU A 170 10.90 -3.39 -10.56
CA GLU A 170 11.94 -3.30 -9.52
C GLU A 170 11.54 -2.28 -8.44
N MET A 171 11.15 -1.07 -8.86
CA MET A 171 10.69 -0.02 -7.95
C MET A 171 9.42 -0.43 -7.18
N LEU A 172 8.49 -1.10 -7.86
CA LEU A 172 7.24 -1.56 -7.26
C LEU A 172 7.48 -2.61 -6.18
N LEU A 173 8.36 -3.59 -6.44
CA LEU A 173 8.70 -4.63 -5.47
C LEU A 173 9.31 -4.03 -4.21
N VAL A 174 10.25 -3.08 -4.35
CA VAL A 174 10.82 -2.35 -3.20
C VAL A 174 9.74 -1.63 -2.39
N HIS A 175 8.82 -0.95 -3.08
CA HIS A 175 7.71 -0.25 -2.41
C HIS A 175 6.79 -1.23 -1.66
N LEU A 176 6.36 -2.32 -2.30
CA LEU A 176 5.47 -3.31 -1.69
C LEU A 176 6.14 -4.04 -0.51
N SER A 177 7.43 -4.38 -0.62
CA SER A 177 8.21 -4.93 0.49
C SER A 177 8.23 -3.99 1.68
N ARG A 178 8.50 -2.69 1.46
CA ARG A 178 8.45 -1.68 2.53
C ARG A 178 7.05 -1.54 3.15
N ARG A 179 5.98 -1.56 2.33
CA ARG A 179 4.59 -1.52 2.83
C ARG A 179 4.32 -2.73 3.74
N MET A 180 4.73 -3.93 3.33
CA MET A 180 4.54 -5.15 4.12
C MET A 180 5.36 -5.16 5.43
N GLU A 181 6.62 -4.72 5.39
CA GLU A 181 7.46 -4.60 6.59
C GLU A 181 6.84 -3.67 7.63
N ARG A 182 6.26 -2.54 7.20
CA ARG A 182 5.61 -1.58 8.10
C ARG A 182 4.30 -2.06 8.67
N ALA A 183 3.51 -2.77 7.87
CA ALA A 183 2.32 -3.46 8.35
C ALA A 183 2.68 -4.49 9.43
N ALA A 184 3.79 -5.23 9.25
CA ALA A 184 4.28 -6.20 10.23
C ALA A 184 4.87 -5.55 11.49
N GLN A 185 5.53 -4.39 11.36
CA GLN A 185 6.11 -3.63 12.49
C GLN A 185 5.08 -2.80 13.27
N GLY A 186 3.82 -2.76 12.83
CA GLY A 186 2.77 -1.97 13.49
C GLY A 186 2.92 -0.45 13.31
N THR A 187 3.89 0.02 12.54
CA THR A 187 4.14 1.47 12.30
C THR A 187 3.03 2.19 11.53
N GLU A 188 2.04 1.46 10.98
CA GLU A 188 0.79 2.02 10.44
C GLU A 188 -0.34 2.13 11.47
N THR A 189 -0.08 1.82 12.74
CA THR A 189 -0.96 2.23 13.84
C THR A 189 -0.69 3.68 14.22
N GLU A 190 -0.99 4.60 13.31
CA GLU A 190 -1.85 5.70 13.74
C GLU A 190 -3.29 5.21 13.54
N ALA A 191 -3.68 4.31 14.45
CA ALA A 191 -5.06 4.28 14.89
C ALA A 191 -5.44 5.74 15.12
N VAL A 192 -6.61 6.16 14.60
CA VAL A 192 -7.31 7.36 15.07
C VAL A 192 -6.99 7.51 16.55
N PRO A 193 -6.42 8.63 17.05
CA PRO A 193 -5.97 8.70 18.42
C PRO A 193 -7.12 8.21 19.28
N GLU A 194 -6.99 7.00 19.83
CA GLU A 194 -8.01 6.42 20.66
C GLU A 194 -8.06 7.40 21.81
N LYS A 195 -9.13 8.18 21.85
CA LYS A 195 -9.37 9.07 22.97
C LYS A 195 -9.40 8.13 24.15
N GLU A 196 -8.34 8.09 24.95
CA GLU A 196 -8.21 7.12 26.03
C GLU A 196 -9.45 7.21 26.91
N HIS A 197 -10.27 6.17 26.87
CA HIS A 197 -11.53 6.12 27.58
C HIS A 197 -11.28 5.44 28.91
N ARG A 198 -11.57 6.13 30.01
CA ARG A 198 -11.35 5.60 31.36
C ARG A 198 -12.67 5.16 31.97
N TRP A 199 -12.67 4.02 32.65
CA TRP A 199 -13.80 3.61 33.47
C TRP A 199 -13.94 4.58 34.65
N THR A 200 -15.11 5.19 34.79
CA THR A 200 -15.38 6.19 35.84
C THR A 200 -16.34 5.69 36.91
N ASN A 201 -16.98 4.54 36.70
CA ASN A 201 -17.85 3.92 37.70
C ASN A 201 -17.04 3.05 38.68
N THR A 202 -17.72 2.39 39.62
CA THR A 202 -17.09 1.51 40.60
C THR A 202 -16.43 0.29 39.94
N LYS A 203 -15.39 -0.26 40.58
CA LYS A 203 -14.78 -1.53 40.16
C LYS A 203 -15.79 -2.68 40.13
N VAL A 204 -16.72 -2.70 41.10
CA VAL A 204 -17.82 -3.68 41.16
C VAL A 204 -18.70 -3.63 39.92
N ALA A 205 -19.04 -2.42 39.44
CA ALA A 205 -19.84 -2.25 38.23
C ALA A 205 -19.12 -2.79 36.98
N ALA A 206 -17.80 -2.57 36.85
CA ALA A 206 -17.00 -3.15 35.77
C ALA A 206 -16.96 -4.69 35.85
N ILE A 207 -16.78 -5.24 37.05
CA ILE A 207 -16.77 -6.69 37.28
C ILE A 207 -18.13 -7.31 36.91
N LEU A 208 -19.24 -6.66 37.24
CA LEU A 208 -20.57 -7.11 36.84
C LEU A 208 -20.76 -7.12 35.32
N LEU A 209 -20.15 -6.18 34.58
CA LEU A 209 -20.17 -6.21 33.11
C LEU A 209 -19.34 -7.35 32.55
N VAL A 210 -18.12 -7.56 33.05
CA VAL A 210 -17.26 -8.68 32.64
C VAL A 210 -17.99 -10.01 32.86
N TYR A 211 -18.56 -10.21 34.06
CA TYR A 211 -19.35 -11.40 34.35
C TYR A 211 -20.61 -11.48 33.50
N GLY A 212 -21.32 -10.37 33.30
CA GLY A 212 -22.52 -10.31 32.46
C GLY A 212 -22.24 -10.77 31.03
N ILE A 213 -21.19 -10.24 30.41
CA ILE A 213 -20.75 -10.61 29.05
C ILE A 213 -20.34 -12.09 28.98
N HIS A 214 -19.64 -12.58 30.01
CA HIS A 214 -19.21 -13.97 30.08
C HIS A 214 -20.40 -14.93 30.18
N VAL A 215 -21.35 -14.69 31.09
CA VAL A 215 -22.50 -15.60 31.29
C VAL A 215 -23.49 -15.57 30.12
N THR A 216 -23.55 -14.48 29.36
CA THR A 216 -24.36 -14.41 28.13
C THR A 216 -23.67 -15.03 26.92
N GLY A 217 -22.42 -15.49 27.06
CA GLY A 217 -21.65 -16.12 25.98
C GLY A 217 -21.47 -15.21 24.76
N SER A 218 -21.44 -13.89 24.97
CA SER A 218 -21.53 -12.92 23.88
C SER A 218 -20.21 -12.62 23.16
N VAL A 219 -19.12 -13.26 23.58
CA VAL A 219 -17.77 -13.11 23.01
C VAL A 219 -17.22 -14.49 22.66
N ASP A 220 -16.56 -14.59 21.51
CA ASP A 220 -15.91 -15.81 20.99
C ASP A 220 -16.81 -17.05 21.00
N GLU A 221 -18.08 -16.85 20.62
CA GLU A 221 -19.10 -17.91 20.58
C GLU A 221 -19.29 -18.59 21.96
N GLY A 222 -19.03 -17.86 23.04
CA GLY A 222 -19.12 -18.34 24.42
C GLY A 222 -17.86 -19.02 24.96
N ASN A 223 -16.76 -19.04 24.20
CA ASN A 223 -15.51 -19.69 24.60
C ASN A 223 -14.55 -18.77 25.37
N ALA A 224 -14.84 -17.47 25.48
CA ALA A 224 -13.97 -16.52 26.15
C ALA A 224 -13.88 -16.79 27.66
N GLU A 225 -12.65 -16.92 28.19
CA GLU A 225 -12.44 -17.07 29.62
C GLU A 225 -12.66 -15.74 30.35
N ILE A 226 -13.14 -15.80 31.58
CA ILE A 226 -13.42 -14.58 32.35
C ILE A 226 -12.16 -13.77 32.70
N GLY A 227 -11.01 -14.44 32.83
CA GLY A 227 -9.72 -13.77 33.00
C GLY A 227 -9.31 -12.98 31.77
N GLU A 228 -9.56 -13.53 30.57
CA GLU A 228 -9.30 -12.85 29.29
C GLU A 228 -10.21 -11.63 29.13
N LEU A 229 -11.50 -11.78 29.42
CA LEU A 229 -12.46 -10.69 29.39
C LEU A 229 -12.12 -9.58 30.40
N ALA A 230 -11.66 -9.96 31.60
CA ALA A 230 -11.18 -8.99 32.59
C ALA A 230 -9.96 -8.21 32.08
N ALA A 231 -8.94 -8.91 31.57
CA ALA A 231 -7.73 -8.28 31.05
C ALA A 231 -8.02 -7.34 29.87
N LEU A 232 -8.94 -7.72 28.98
CA LEU A 232 -9.41 -6.86 27.89
C LEU A 232 -10.07 -5.58 28.44
N PHE A 233 -10.93 -5.73 29.45
CA PHE A 233 -11.62 -4.60 30.07
C PHE A 233 -10.65 -3.64 30.79
N GLU A 234 -9.68 -4.18 31.53
CA GLU A 234 -8.62 -3.41 32.19
C GLU A 234 -7.79 -2.61 31.19
N LYS A 235 -7.40 -3.26 30.08
CA LYS A 235 -6.61 -2.65 29.00
C LYS A 235 -7.35 -1.48 28.33
N HIS A 236 -8.61 -1.69 27.93
CA HIS A 236 -9.35 -0.69 27.15
C HIS A 236 -9.96 0.43 27.99
N PHE A 237 -10.23 0.19 29.27
CA PHE A 237 -10.86 1.19 30.14
C PHE A 237 -9.94 1.71 31.26
N HIS A 238 -8.66 1.34 31.26
CA HIS A 238 -7.65 1.79 32.24
C HIS A 238 -8.12 1.66 33.70
N VAL A 239 -8.68 0.51 34.04
CA VAL A 239 -9.17 0.17 35.38
C VAL A 239 -8.39 -1.04 35.89
N ASP A 240 -8.16 -1.12 37.19
CA ASP A 240 -7.61 -2.29 37.86
C ASP A 240 -8.76 -3.02 38.56
N LEU A 241 -9.15 -4.18 38.04
CA LEU A 241 -10.23 -5.02 38.55
C LEU A 241 -9.73 -5.98 39.65
N GLY A 242 -8.43 -6.27 39.68
CA GLY A 242 -7.82 -7.17 40.65
C GLY A 242 -8.42 -8.58 40.60
N ASN A 243 -8.66 -9.19 41.76
CA ASN A 243 -9.23 -10.54 41.81
C ASN A 243 -10.74 -10.53 41.55
N VAL A 244 -11.11 -10.64 40.26
CA VAL A 244 -12.50 -10.61 39.77
C VAL A 244 -13.36 -11.73 40.37
N TYR A 245 -12.81 -12.92 40.58
CA TYR A 245 -13.53 -14.06 41.18
C TYR A 245 -13.91 -13.80 42.64
N HIS A 246 -12.95 -13.31 43.44
CA HIS A 246 -13.20 -13.00 44.84
C HIS A 246 -14.17 -11.82 44.98
N ALA A 247 -14.03 -10.78 44.15
CA ALA A 247 -14.92 -9.64 44.15
C ALA A 247 -16.36 -10.04 43.79
N PHE A 248 -16.56 -10.83 42.74
CA PHE A 248 -17.88 -11.35 42.37
C PHE A 248 -18.47 -12.29 43.43
N GLY A 249 -17.63 -13.12 44.06
CA GLY A 249 -18.04 -13.96 45.19
C GLY A 249 -18.65 -13.15 46.35
N ARG A 250 -18.09 -11.97 46.65
CA ARG A 250 -18.65 -11.06 47.69
C ARG A 250 -19.99 -10.45 47.29
N LEU A 251 -20.24 -10.21 46.01
CA LEU A 251 -21.49 -9.61 45.53
C LEU A 251 -22.68 -10.54 45.73
N ARG A 252 -22.48 -11.86 45.60
CA ARG A 252 -23.52 -12.86 45.81
C ARG A 252 -24.20 -12.80 47.19
N GLY A 253 -23.52 -12.24 48.19
CA GLY A 253 -24.07 -12.11 49.56
C GLY A 253 -24.86 -10.82 49.80
N GLN A 254 -24.98 -9.93 48.80
CA GLN A 254 -25.68 -8.65 48.95
C GLN A 254 -27.18 -8.79 48.66
N GLN A 255 -27.96 -7.84 49.18
CA GLN A 255 -29.42 -7.80 48.97
C GLN A 255 -29.81 -7.62 47.50
N ASN A 256 -29.03 -6.82 46.74
CA ASN A 256 -29.13 -6.75 45.28
C ASN A 256 -27.72 -6.86 44.63
N PRO A 257 -27.30 -8.09 44.27
CA PRO A 257 -26.00 -8.33 43.64
C PRO A 257 -25.81 -7.69 42.26
N THR A 258 -26.90 -7.35 41.56
CA THR A 258 -26.91 -6.89 40.15
C THR A 258 -27.39 -5.46 39.99
N ALA A 259 -27.42 -4.67 41.06
CA ALA A 259 -28.01 -3.32 41.08
C ALA A 259 -27.54 -2.41 39.92
N PHE A 260 -26.26 -2.51 39.53
CA PHE A 260 -25.72 -1.74 38.40
C PHE A 260 -26.32 -2.15 37.04
N LEU A 261 -26.56 -3.44 36.81
CA LEU A 261 -27.16 -3.93 35.57
C LEU A 261 -28.64 -3.55 35.49
N ASP A 262 -29.35 -3.56 36.62
CA ASP A 262 -30.73 -3.08 36.72
C ASP A 262 -30.82 -1.60 36.33
N GLU A 263 -29.94 -0.77 36.90
CA GLU A 263 -29.84 0.66 36.56
C GLU A 263 -29.51 0.86 35.08
N MET A 264 -28.56 0.10 34.53
CA MET A 264 -28.18 0.18 33.12
C MET A 264 -29.35 -0.14 32.19
N LYS A 265 -30.09 -1.21 32.48
CA LYS A 265 -31.29 -1.60 31.74
C LYS A 265 -32.35 -0.51 31.79
N GLU A 266 -32.62 0.04 32.97
CA GLU A 266 -33.63 1.10 33.13
C GLU A 266 -33.26 2.36 32.32
N ARG A 267 -32.01 2.81 32.42
CA ARG A 267 -31.50 3.96 31.66
C ARG A 267 -31.57 3.73 30.15
N LEU A 268 -31.23 2.53 29.68
CA LEU A 268 -31.31 2.18 28.26
C LEU A 268 -32.76 2.20 27.74
N LEU A 269 -33.69 1.58 28.48
CA LEU A 269 -35.11 1.57 28.13
C LEU A 269 -35.71 2.98 28.12
N LYS A 270 -35.31 3.84 29.06
CA LYS A 270 -35.71 5.26 29.06
C LYS A 270 -35.20 5.97 27.80
N LYS A 271 -33.94 5.77 27.43
CA LYS A 271 -33.34 6.39 26.23
C LYS A 271 -34.07 5.99 24.95
N MET A 272 -34.50 4.73 24.82
CA MET A 272 -35.28 4.25 23.68
C MET A 272 -36.66 4.91 23.63
N ARG A 273 -37.38 4.97 24.75
CA ARG A 273 -38.68 5.68 24.83
C ARG A 273 -38.58 7.15 24.45
N ASP A 274 -37.53 7.84 24.90
CA ASP A 274 -37.29 9.25 24.60
C ASP A 274 -37.03 9.48 23.09
N MET A 275 -36.44 8.50 22.40
CA MET A 275 -36.20 8.55 20.94
C MET A 275 -37.47 8.32 20.13
N ASP A 276 -38.32 7.38 20.54
CA ASP A 276 -39.59 7.08 19.84
C ASP A 276 -40.64 8.20 20.00
N SER A 277 -40.45 9.06 21.02
CA SER A 277 -41.29 10.24 21.27
C SER A 277 -40.88 11.50 20.51
N ARG A 278 -39.83 11.44 19.67
CA ARG A 278 -39.35 12.53 18.80
C ARG A 278 -39.64 12.24 17.33
#